data_AF-A0A7V5GC33-F1
#
_entry.id   AF-A0A7V5GC33-F1
#
_cell.length_a   1.000
_cell.length_b   1.000
_cell.length_c   1.000
_cell.angle_alpha   90.00
_cell.angle_beta   90.00
_cell.angle_gamma   90.00
#
_symmetry.space_group_name_H-M   'P 1'
#
loop_
_entity.id
_entity.type
_entity.pdbx_description
1 polymer ?
#
loop_
_entity_poly.entity_id
_entity_poly.type
_entity_poly.pdbx_seq_one_letter_code
_entity_poly.pdbx_strand_id
1 'polypeptide(L)'
;MKKIKKILGFSIGGSILPFAALAVKEVSDVLSSTLSAMNTIIKIMFALAVVIFGWGIIQYMSAGGDEEKIKQGKQHILWGIIGMALLFGVWGFAAFIANYFGVTGSTGVNVPQF
;
A
#
# COMPACT_ATOMS: atom_id res chain seq x y z
N MET A 1 13.38 27.97 -43.44
CA MET A 1 12.90 28.59 -42.17
C MET A 1 12.27 27.62 -41.15
N LYS A 2 12.14 26.31 -41.40
CA LYS A 2 11.55 25.35 -40.44
C LYS A 2 12.47 24.90 -39.29
N LYS A 3 13.80 24.98 -39.45
CA LYS A 3 14.76 24.47 -38.45
C LYS A 3 15.08 25.46 -37.31
N ILE A 4 14.91 26.77 -37.53
CA ILE A 4 15.19 27.80 -36.52
C ILE A 4 14.10 27.88 -35.44
N LYS A 5 12.83 27.64 -35.77
CA LYS A 5 11.74 27.50 -34.78
C LYS A 5 11.92 26.29 -33.85
N LYS A 6 12.61 25.22 -34.31
CA LYS A 6 12.86 24.00 -33.51
C LYS A 6 13.96 24.21 -32.45
N ILE A 7 14.86 25.18 -32.64
CA ILE A 7 15.98 25.48 -31.72
C ILE A 7 15.58 26.53 -30.69
N LEU A 8 14.80 27.56 -31.05
CA LEU A 8 14.26 28.52 -30.06
C LEU A 8 13.27 27.86 -29.08
N GLY A 9 12.50 26.86 -29.52
CA GLY A 9 11.67 26.04 -28.63
C GLY A 9 12.47 25.10 -27.71
N PHE A 10 13.74 24.84 -28.02
CA PHE A 10 14.63 23.95 -27.26
C PHE A 10 15.58 24.71 -26.32
N SER A 11 15.88 25.99 -26.56
CA SER A 11 16.80 26.75 -25.71
C SER A 11 16.14 27.48 -24.52
N ILE A 12 14.83 27.78 -24.61
CA ILE A 12 14.08 28.45 -23.52
C ILE A 12 13.09 27.48 -22.85
N GLY A 13 12.62 26.46 -23.57
CA GLY A 13 11.81 25.37 -23.01
C GLY A 13 12.59 24.09 -22.70
N GLY A 14 13.78 23.87 -23.27
CA GLY A 14 14.52 22.61 -23.16
C GLY A 14 15.63 22.59 -22.10
N SER A 15 15.95 23.71 -21.45
CA SER A 15 16.86 23.77 -20.29
C SER A 15 16.14 23.55 -18.95
N ILE A 16 14.80 23.70 -18.93
CA ILE A 16 13.95 23.42 -17.78
C ILE A 16 13.50 21.93 -17.76
N LEU A 17 13.40 21.30 -18.94
CA LEU A 17 13.04 19.89 -19.08
C LEU A 17 14.05 18.91 -18.44
N PRO A 18 15.38 19.07 -18.53
CA PRO A 18 16.30 18.18 -17.81
C PRO A 18 16.22 18.40 -16.31
N PHE A 19 16.00 19.63 -15.83
CA PHE A 19 15.82 19.88 -14.39
C PHE A 19 14.51 19.30 -13.85
N ALA A 20 13.40 19.44 -14.59
CA ALA A 20 12.13 18.82 -14.26
C ALA A 20 12.18 17.28 -14.38
N ALA A 21 12.89 16.75 -15.38
CA ALA A 21 13.08 15.30 -15.55
C ALA A 21 13.99 14.72 -14.45
N LEU A 22 15.05 15.43 -14.03
CA LEU A 22 15.92 15.03 -12.92
C LEU A 22 15.18 15.15 -11.58
N ALA A 23 14.39 16.20 -11.36
CA ALA A 23 13.56 16.35 -10.18
C ALA A 23 12.42 15.31 -10.11
N VAL A 24 11.78 14.99 -11.25
CA VAL A 24 10.77 13.92 -11.32
C VAL A 24 11.41 12.55 -11.06
N LYS A 25 12.63 12.31 -11.54
CA LYS A 25 13.33 11.04 -11.31
C LYS A 25 13.67 10.86 -9.82
N GLU A 26 14.19 11.89 -9.16
CA GLU A 26 14.44 11.92 -7.71
C GLU A 26 13.14 11.75 -6.91
N VAL A 27 12.06 12.46 -7.26
CA VAL A 27 10.75 12.31 -6.60
C VAL A 27 10.19 10.90 -6.82
N SER A 28 10.39 10.30 -8.00
CA SER A 28 9.95 8.93 -8.29
C SER A 28 10.79 7.86 -7.59
N ASP A 29 12.09 8.11 -7.36
CA ASP A 29 13.01 7.19 -6.66
C ASP A 29 12.77 7.23 -5.14
N VAL A 30 12.47 8.40 -4.58
CA VAL A 30 12.06 8.54 -3.16
C VAL A 30 10.67 7.96 -2.94
N LEU A 31 9.73 8.18 -3.87
CA LEU A 31 8.39 7.62 -3.80
C LEU A 31 8.42 6.09 -3.94
N SER A 32 9.19 5.54 -4.88
CA SER A 32 9.32 4.08 -5.04
C SER A 32 10.07 3.41 -3.89
N SER A 33 11.09 4.05 -3.32
CA SER A 33 11.77 3.55 -2.11
C SER A 33 10.85 3.56 -0.89
N THR A 34 10.03 4.61 -0.72
CA THR A 34 9.07 4.70 0.37
C THR A 34 7.94 3.68 0.22
N LEU A 35 7.39 3.53 -0.98
CA LEU A 35 6.34 2.54 -1.27
C LEU A 35 6.83 1.10 -1.10
N SER A 36 8.09 0.82 -1.47
CA SER A 36 8.72 -0.50 -1.27
C SER A 36 8.90 -0.85 0.22
N ALA A 37 9.32 0.12 1.04
CA ALA A 37 9.42 -0.07 2.48
C ALA A 37 8.04 -0.33 3.12
N MET A 38 7.02 0.44 2.72
CA MET A 38 5.65 0.22 3.21
C MET A 38 5.09 -1.15 2.80
N ASN A 39 5.39 -1.62 1.58
CA ASN A 39 4.96 -2.94 1.10
C ASN A 39 5.50 -4.07 1.99
N THR A 40 6.78 -4.00 2.35
CA THR A 40 7.41 -4.99 3.25
C THR A 40 6.75 -4.99 4.64
N ILE A 41 6.48 -3.81 5.19
CA ILE A 41 5.85 -3.67 6.51
C ILE A 41 4.42 -4.24 6.50
N ILE A 42 3.64 -3.94 5.46
CA ILE A 42 2.25 -4.44 5.32
C ILE A 42 2.23 -5.97 5.25
N LYS A 43 3.14 -6.59 4.50
CA LYS A 43 3.24 -8.06 4.40
C LYS A 43 3.57 -8.71 5.73
N ILE A 44 4.48 -8.12 6.49
CA ILE A 44 4.85 -8.61 7.83
C ILE A 44 3.67 -8.45 8.80
N MET A 45 2.97 -7.30 8.77
CA MET A 45 1.76 -7.08 9.57
C MET A 45 0.64 -8.04 9.20
N PHE A 46 0.45 -8.35 7.91
CA PHE A 46 -0.53 -9.33 7.46
C PHE A 46 -0.21 -10.73 8.00
N ALA A 47 1.06 -11.15 7.90
CA ALA A 47 1.49 -12.42 8.48
C ALA A 47 1.24 -12.48 10.00
N LEU A 48 1.57 -11.42 10.74
CA LEU A 48 1.30 -11.32 12.18
C LEU A 48 -0.21 -11.38 12.50
N ALA A 49 -1.03 -10.67 11.73
CA ALA A 49 -2.49 -10.65 11.92
C ALA A 49 -3.09 -12.06 11.73
N VAL A 50 -2.65 -12.80 10.71
CA VAL A 50 -3.07 -14.18 10.46
C VAL A 50 -2.64 -15.11 11.60
N VAL A 51 -1.44 -14.94 12.15
CA VAL A 51 -0.95 -15.74 13.28
C VAL A 51 -1.78 -15.48 14.54
N ILE A 52 -2.05 -14.23 14.89
CA ILE A 52 -2.86 -13.88 16.07
C ILE A 52 -4.30 -14.37 15.91
N PHE A 53 -4.87 -14.22 14.71
CA PHE A 53 -6.19 -14.73 14.39
C PHE A 53 -6.27 -16.26 14.51
N GLY A 54 -5.29 -16.98 13.95
CA GLY A 54 -5.18 -18.43 14.06
C GLY A 54 -5.02 -18.90 15.51
N TRP A 55 -4.19 -18.22 16.29
CA TRP A 55 -4.01 -18.50 17.73
C TRP A 55 -5.32 -18.32 18.51
N GLY A 56 -6.07 -17.26 18.21
CA GLY A 56 -7.38 -17.01 18.82
C GLY A 56 -8.38 -18.14 18.56
N ILE A 57 -8.42 -18.70 17.34
CA ILE A 57 -9.29 -19.83 16.99
C ILE A 57 -8.89 -21.08 17.79
N ILE A 58 -7.60 -21.41 17.82
CA ILE A 58 -7.09 -22.57 18.55
C ILE A 58 -7.43 -22.44 20.05
N GLN A 59 -7.20 -21.27 20.63
CA GLN A 59 -7.49 -21.00 22.04
C GLN A 59 -9.00 -21.10 22.32
N TYR A 60 -9.84 -20.58 21.43
CA TYR A 60 -11.29 -20.69 21.53
C TYR A 60 -11.78 -22.16 21.45
N MET A 61 -11.23 -22.97 20.53
CA MET A 61 -11.56 -24.39 20.42
C MET A 61 -11.05 -25.22 21.59
N SER A 62 -9.85 -24.92 22.10
CA SER A 62 -9.25 -25.62 23.24
C SER A 62 -9.89 -25.31 24.60
N ALA A 63 -10.78 -24.31 24.65
CA ALA A 63 -11.34 -23.81 25.90
C ALA A 63 -12.27 -24.83 26.58
N GLY A 64 -12.87 -25.78 25.85
CA GLY A 64 -13.52 -26.96 26.43
C GLY A 64 -14.65 -26.68 27.43
N GLY A 65 -15.26 -25.48 27.42
CA GLY A 65 -16.30 -25.06 28.38
C GLY A 65 -15.81 -24.15 29.52
N ASP A 66 -14.52 -23.85 29.59
CA ASP A 66 -13.94 -22.88 30.52
C ASP A 66 -14.24 -21.44 30.03
N GLU A 67 -15.13 -20.75 30.74
CA GLU A 67 -15.60 -19.40 30.36
C GLU A 67 -14.46 -18.38 30.23
N GLU A 68 -13.40 -18.53 31.03
CA GLU A 68 -12.28 -17.59 31.02
C GLU A 68 -11.45 -17.74 29.74
N LYS A 69 -11.16 -18.99 29.34
CA LYS A 69 -10.44 -19.29 28.09
C LYS A 69 -11.28 -18.96 26.86
N ILE A 70 -12.60 -19.17 26.93
CA ILE A 70 -13.54 -18.74 25.88
C ILE A 70 -13.46 -17.23 25.69
N LYS A 71 -13.50 -16.46 26.79
CA LYS A 71 -13.44 -15.00 26.73
C LYS A 71 -12.11 -14.51 26.15
N GLN A 72 -10.99 -15.11 26.56
CA GLN A 72 -9.68 -14.75 26.01
C GLN A 72 -9.53 -15.12 24.52
N GLY A 73 -10.00 -16.31 24.12
CA GLY A 73 -10.00 -16.74 22.71
C GLY A 73 -10.82 -15.81 21.82
N LYS A 74 -12.03 -15.43 22.28
CA LYS A 74 -12.86 -14.43 21.57
C LYS A 74 -12.16 -13.09 21.43
N GLN A 75 -11.46 -12.61 22.46
CA GLN A 75 -10.70 -11.37 22.37
C GLN A 75 -9.58 -11.46 21.32
N HIS A 76 -8.82 -12.56 21.28
CA HIS A 76 -7.75 -12.74 20.31
C HIS A 76 -8.28 -12.80 18.87
N ILE A 77 -9.40 -13.50 18.67
CA ILE A 77 -10.10 -13.52 17.37
C ILE A 77 -10.53 -12.12 16.97
N LEU A 78 -11.12 -11.34 17.88
CA LEU A 78 -11.59 -9.99 17.60
C LEU A 78 -10.44 -9.05 17.21
N TRP A 79 -9.31 -9.12 17.94
CA TRP A 79 -8.09 -8.39 17.60
C TRP A 79 -7.54 -8.80 16.22
N GLY A 80 -7.56 -10.10 15.89
CA GLY A 80 -7.19 -10.59 14.57
C GLY A 80 -8.11 -10.06 13.45
N ILE A 81 -9.43 -10.05 13.67
CA ILE A 81 -10.42 -9.52 12.71
C ILE A 81 -10.21 -8.02 12.49
N ILE A 82 -10.00 -7.25 13.56
CA ILE A 82 -9.75 -5.81 13.47
C ILE A 82 -8.47 -5.55 12.67
N GLY A 83 -7.40 -6.30 12.95
CA GLY A 83 -6.13 -6.21 12.22
C GLY A 83 -6.31 -6.50 10.72
N MET A 84 -7.01 -7.57 10.37
CA MET A 84 -7.31 -7.88 8.97
C MET A 84 -8.22 -6.84 8.32
N ALA A 85 -9.26 -6.37 9.02
CA ALA A 85 -10.18 -5.37 8.51
C ALA A 85 -9.49 -4.03 8.22
N LEU A 86 -8.49 -3.62 9.01
CA LEU A 86 -7.69 -2.43 8.72
C LEU A 86 -6.82 -2.61 7.47
N LEU A 87 -6.17 -3.77 7.32
CA LEU A 87 -5.32 -4.07 6.15
C LEU A 87 -6.14 -4.11 4.86
N PHE A 88 -7.26 -4.86 4.85
CA PHE A 88 -8.18 -4.90 3.72
C PHE A 88 -8.91 -3.58 3.52
N GLY A 89 -9.25 -2.87 4.59
CA GLY A 89 -9.97 -1.62 4.57
C GLY A 89 -9.18 -0.51 3.89
N VAL A 90 -7.90 -0.34 4.25
CA VAL A 90 -7.05 0.71 3.67
C VAL A 90 -6.86 0.49 2.16
N TRP A 91 -6.53 -0.72 1.73
CA TRP A 91 -6.34 -1.00 0.31
C TRP A 91 -7.65 -1.08 -0.47
N GLY A 92 -8.68 -1.71 0.10
CA GLY A 92 -9.99 -1.82 -0.52
C GLY A 92 -10.61 -0.44 -0.72
N PHE A 93 -10.43 0.47 0.25
CA PHE A 93 -10.85 1.85 0.14
C PHE A 93 -10.01 2.63 -0.87
N ALA A 94 -8.68 2.47 -0.87
CA ALA A 94 -7.81 3.10 -1.87
C ALA A 94 -8.14 2.63 -3.29
N ALA A 95 -8.38 1.33 -3.49
CA ALA A 95 -8.80 0.74 -4.76
C ALA A 95 -10.20 1.24 -5.15
N PHE A 96 -11.13 1.34 -4.20
CA PHE A 96 -12.47 1.87 -4.45
C PHE A 96 -12.40 3.31 -4.98
N ILE A 97 -11.60 4.16 -4.34
CA ILE A 97 -11.36 5.54 -4.79
C ILE A 97 -10.68 5.55 -6.18
N ALA A 98 -9.63 4.75 -6.39
CA ALA A 98 -8.93 4.69 -7.66
C ALA A 98 -9.85 4.27 -8.82
N ASN A 99 -10.71 3.29 -8.59
CA ASN A 99 -11.72 2.85 -9.55
C ASN A 99 -12.78 3.93 -9.79
N TYR A 100 -13.25 4.61 -8.73
CA TYR A 100 -14.23 5.70 -8.84
C TYR A 100 -13.72 6.87 -9.69
N PHE A 101 -12.44 7.21 -9.58
CA PHE A 101 -11.80 8.25 -10.38
C PHE A 101 -11.27 7.78 -11.75
N GLY A 102 -11.52 6.51 -12.13
CA GLY A 102 -11.09 5.98 -13.43
C GLY A 102 -9.56 5.85 -13.57
N VAL A 103 -8.83 5.79 -12.46
CA VAL A 103 -7.38 5.51 -12.43
C VAL A 103 -7.17 4.01 -12.52
N THR A 104 -7.60 3.40 -13.62
CA THR A 104 -7.48 1.98 -13.90
C THR A 104 -6.51 1.78 -15.06
N GLY A 105 -5.22 1.74 -14.75
CA GLY A 105 -4.19 1.44 -15.73
C GLY A 105 -2.84 2.04 -15.39
N SER A 106 -1.89 1.17 -15.02
CA SER A 106 -0.43 1.34 -15.09
C SER A 106 0.06 2.80 -15.05
N THR A 107 -0.20 3.52 -13.96
CA THR A 107 0.73 4.57 -13.58
C THR A 107 1.96 3.83 -13.07
N GLY A 108 3.18 4.26 -13.39
CA GLY A 108 4.43 3.68 -12.86
C GLY A 108 4.59 3.83 -11.33
N VAL A 109 3.48 3.93 -10.60
CA VAL A 109 3.38 3.98 -9.15
C VAL A 109 3.05 2.57 -8.68
N ASN A 110 4.07 1.89 -8.18
CA ASN A 110 3.92 0.60 -7.51
C ASN A 110 3.17 0.82 -6.19
N VAL A 111 1.83 0.79 -6.26
CA VAL A 111 1.02 0.72 -5.04
C VAL A 111 1.26 -0.63 -4.38
N PRO A 112 1.42 -0.70 -3.05
CA PRO A 112 1.58 -1.96 -2.35
C PRO A 112 0.44 -2.93 -2.69
N GLN A 113 0.77 -3.92 -3.52
CA GLN A 113 -0.03 -5.12 -3.74
C GLN A 113 0.32 -6.11 -2.63
N PHE A 114 -0.71 -6.57 -1.93
CA PHE A 114 -0.65 -7.58 -0.88
C PHE A 114 0.18 -8.80 -1.32
#